data_AF-A0A6G7IY79-F1
#
_entry.id   AF-A0A6G7IY79-F1
#
_cell.length_a   1.000
_cell.length_b   1.000
_cell.length_c   1.000
_cell.angle_alpha   90.00
_cell.angle_beta   90.00
_cell.angle_gamma   90.00
#
_symmetry.space_group_name_H-M   'P 1'
#
loop_
_entity.id
_entity.type
_entity.pdbx_description
1 polymer ?
#
loop_
_entity_poly.entity_id
_entity_poly.type
_entity_poly.pdbx_seq_one_letter_code
_entity_poly.pdbx_strand_id
1 'polypeptide(L)'
;MATIRKSLTITAAQEEWIKLQIENGGFANDSEYMRHLIRLDEERNREFLITKAAIQDGYDSGISSKIRSVDEIIEAAIVRKKNRNA
;
A
#
# COMPACT_ATOMS: atom_id res chain seq x y z
N MET A 1 12.16 -9.07 12.15
CA MET A 1 12.45 -8.36 10.88
C MET A 1 13.76 -7.61 11.05
N ALA A 2 14.62 -7.63 10.04
CA ALA A 2 15.82 -6.80 10.03
C ALA A 2 15.41 -5.31 9.98
N THR A 3 16.10 -4.46 10.73
CA THR A 3 15.90 -3.01 10.69
C THR A 3 17.04 -2.36 9.89
N ILE A 4 16.71 -1.32 9.13
CA ILE A 4 17.69 -0.54 8.37
C ILE A 4 17.78 0.84 9.02
N ARG A 5 18.99 1.25 9.43
CA ARG A 5 19.23 2.60 9.96
C ARG A 5 19.17 3.62 8.83
N LYS A 6 18.37 4.67 9.02
CA LYS A 6 18.32 5.85 8.14
C LYS A 6 18.53 7.10 8.97
N SER A 7 19.33 8.04 8.47
CA SER A 7 19.43 9.38 9.04
C SER A 7 18.34 10.26 8.39
N LEU A 8 17.65 11.03 9.22
CA LEU A 8 16.53 11.88 8.83
C LEU A 8 16.75 13.27 9.42
N THR A 9 16.44 14.31 8.66
CA THR A 9 16.41 15.69 9.16
C THR A 9 14.98 16.04 9.53
N ILE A 10 14.78 16.49 10.76
CA ILE A 10 13.47 16.91 11.29
C ILE A 10 13.59 18.30 11.90
N THR A 11 12.44 18.94 12.10
CA THR A 11 12.36 20.22 12.80
C THR A 11 12.49 20.05 14.31
N ALA A 12 12.87 21.12 15.02
CA ALA A 12 12.94 21.12 16.48
C ALA A 12 11.57 20.81 17.13
N ALA A 13 10.47 21.28 16.54
CA ALA A 13 9.13 21.00 17.02
C ALA A 13 8.76 19.51 16.88
N GLN A 14 9.20 18.86 15.81
CA GLN A 14 9.00 17.41 15.64
C GLN A 14 9.82 16.61 16.66
N GLU A 15 11.06 17.01 16.93
CA GLU A 15 11.90 16.40 17.97
C GLU A 15 11.24 16.47 19.36
N GLU A 16 10.74 17.64 19.75
CA GLU A 16 10.03 17.83 21.03
C GLU A 16 8.77 16.97 21.11
N TRP A 17 8.00 16.92 20.01
CA TRP A 17 6.83 16.06 19.91
C TRP A 17 7.17 14.58 20.08
N ILE A 18 8.23 14.09 19.42
CA ILE A 18 8.67 12.69 19.51
C ILE A 18 9.04 12.35 20.96
N LYS A 19 9.78 13.23 21.65
CA LYS A 19 10.15 13.05 23.06
C LYS A 19 8.94 12.92 23.98
N LEU A 20 7.95 13.78 23.83
CA LEU A 20 6.72 13.70 24.62
C LEU A 20 6.00 12.36 24.44
N GLN A 21 6.01 11.79 23.23
CA GLN A 21 5.38 10.48 22.95
C GLN A 21 6.14 9.33 23.61
N ILE A 22 7.47 9.44 23.72
CA ILE A 22 8.33 8.48 24.43
C ILE A 22 8.11 8.60 25.94
N GLU A 23 8.11 9.82 26.48
CA GLU A 23 7.92 10.09 27.91
C GLU A 23 6.55 9.64 28.43
N ASN A 24 5.51 9.75 27.61
CA ASN A 24 4.17 9.23 27.92
C ASN A 24 4.09 7.68 27.92
N GLY A 25 5.22 6.99 27.72
CA GLY A 25 5.33 5.54 27.83
C GLY A 25 4.81 4.76 26.62
N GLY A 26 4.50 5.45 25.51
CA GLY A 26 3.98 4.81 24.31
C GLY A 26 5.05 4.15 23.45
N PHE A 27 6.32 4.57 23.55
CA PHE A 27 7.41 4.16 22.67
C PHE A 27 8.75 4.19 23.42
N ALA A 28 9.67 3.28 23.09
CA ALA A 28 10.98 3.19 23.74
C ALA A 28 12.05 4.11 23.13
N ASN A 29 11.87 4.54 21.87
CA ASN A 29 12.80 5.41 21.15
C ASN A 29 12.16 6.03 19.89
N ASP A 30 12.86 7.00 19.31
CA ASP A 30 12.44 7.74 18.12
C ASP A 30 12.16 6.82 16.93
N SER A 31 13.03 5.83 16.71
CA SER A 31 12.88 4.90 15.58
C SER A 31 11.61 4.05 15.70
N GLU A 32 11.15 3.77 16.91
CA GLU A 32 9.89 3.08 17.14
C GLU A 32 8.69 3.96 16.85
N TYR A 33 8.71 5.20 17.34
CA TYR A 33 7.64 6.16 17.05
C TYR A 33 7.55 6.49 15.55
N MET A 34 8.68 6.69 14.89
CA MET A 34 8.73 6.92 13.44
C MET A 34 8.16 5.73 12.66
N ARG A 35 8.50 4.50 13.05
CA ARG A 35 7.90 3.29 12.43
C ARG A 35 6.39 3.22 12.66
N HIS A 36 5.91 3.63 13.84
CA HIS A 36 4.48 3.69 14.11
C HIS A 36 3.78 4.71 13.21
N LEU A 37 4.32 5.92 13.05
CA LEU A 37 3.78 6.95 12.15
C LEU A 37 3.73 6.48 10.70
N ILE A 38 4.79 5.82 10.22
CA ILE A 38 4.83 5.27 8.86
C ILE A 38 3.74 4.22 8.68
N ARG A 39 3.56 3.29 9.62
CA ARG A 39 2.48 2.28 9.51
C ARG A 39 1.09 2.91 9.51
N LEU A 40 0.88 3.94 10.31
CA LEU A 40 -0.39 4.64 10.37
C LEU A 40 -0.69 5.37 9.05
N ASP A 41 0.34 5.96 8.42
CA ASP A 41 0.22 6.53 7.08
C ASP A 41 -0.07 5.44 6.03
N GLU A 42 0.70 4.34 6.05
CA GLU A 42 0.47 3.19 5.17
C GLU A 42 -0.95 2.64 5.30
N GLU A 43 -1.48 2.52 6.52
CA GLU A 43 -2.82 1.98 6.77
C GLU A 43 -3.90 2.93 6.26
N ARG A 44 -3.79 4.23 6.51
CA ARG A 44 -4.72 5.24 5.97
C ARG A 44 -4.70 5.27 4.44
N ASN A 45 -3.53 5.09 3.85
CA ASN A 45 -3.33 5.17 2.41
C ASN A 45 -3.43 3.80 1.70
N ARG A 46 -3.65 2.70 2.43
CA ARG A 46 -3.56 1.33 1.91
C ARG A 46 -4.44 1.10 0.68
N GLU A 47 -5.73 1.38 0.81
CA GLU A 47 -6.70 1.16 -0.27
C GLU A 47 -6.40 2.02 -1.49
N PHE A 48 -5.99 3.28 -1.27
CA PHE A 48 -5.58 4.17 -2.33
C PHE A 48 -4.34 3.65 -3.06
N LEU A 49 -3.31 3.21 -2.32
CA LEU A 49 -2.07 2.69 -2.91
C LEU A 49 -2.31 1.38 -3.68
N ILE A 50 -3.14 0.48 -3.14
CA ILE A 50 -3.54 -0.77 -3.83
C ILE A 50 -4.27 -0.43 -5.14
N THR A 51 -5.23 0.48 -5.08
CA THR A 51 -6.01 0.87 -6.26
C THR A 51 -5.12 1.52 -7.31
N LYS A 52 -4.24 2.43 -6.89
CA LYS A 52 -3.29 3.10 -7.78
C LYS A 52 -2.34 2.10 -8.44
N ALA A 53 -1.84 1.12 -7.69
CA ALA A 53 -0.98 0.08 -8.23
C ALA A 53 -1.73 -0.78 -9.26
N ALA A 54 -2.95 -1.24 -8.96
CA ALA A 54 -3.75 -2.04 -9.90
C ALA A 54 -4.09 -1.27 -11.19
N ILE A 55 -4.33 0.04 -11.11
CA ILE A 55 -4.53 0.90 -12.29
C ILE A 55 -3.23 0.98 -13.10
N GLN A 56 -2.09 1.18 -12.44
CA GLN A 56 -0.79 1.25 -13.12
C GLN A 56 -0.46 -0.08 -13.82
N ASP A 57 -0.67 -1.21 -13.16
CA ASP A 57 -0.51 -2.54 -13.75
C ASP A 57 -1.41 -2.69 -15.00
N GLY A 58 -2.62 -2.14 -14.95
CA GLY A 58 -3.53 -2.07 -16.11
C GLY A 58 -2.95 -1.26 -17.27
N TYR A 59 -2.36 -0.09 -17.02
CA TYR A 59 -1.69 0.71 -18.05
C TYR A 59 -0.46 0.00 -18.62
N ASP A 60 0.35 -0.58 -17.75
CA ASP A 60 1.59 -1.28 -18.12
C ASP A 60 1.30 -2.57 -18.90
N SER A 61 0.10 -3.16 -18.71
CA SER A 61 -0.36 -4.30 -19.51
C SER A 61 -0.65 -3.97 -20.99
N GLY A 62 -0.67 -2.68 -21.32
CA GLY A 62 -0.89 -2.18 -22.67
C GLY A 62 -2.34 -2.30 -23.15
N ILE A 63 -2.59 -1.83 -24.37
CA ILE A 63 -3.93 -1.82 -24.95
C ILE A 63 -4.24 -3.21 -25.51
N SER A 64 -5.39 -3.77 -25.14
CA SER A 64 -5.83 -5.04 -25.70
C SER A 64 -6.11 -4.91 -27.20
N SER A 65 -5.56 -5.82 -28.00
CA SER A 65 -5.84 -5.93 -29.44
C SER A 65 -7.25 -6.42 -29.74
N LYS A 66 -7.99 -6.88 -28.73
CA LYS A 66 -9.37 -7.37 -28.85
C LYS A 66 -10.33 -6.32 -28.31
N ILE A 67 -11.11 -5.72 -29.20
CA ILE A 67 -12.31 -4.99 -28.80
C ILE A 67 -13.34 -6.06 -28.43
N ARG A 68 -13.78 -6.09 -27.17
CA ARG A 68 -14.77 -7.05 -26.67
C ARG A 68 -16.02 -6.33 -26.19
N SER A 69 -17.18 -6.89 -26.49
CA SER A 69 -18.43 -6.47 -25.86
C SER A 69 -18.54 -7.00 -24.42
N VAL A 70 -19.44 -6.43 -23.64
CA VAL A 70 -19.72 -6.91 -22.27
C VAL A 70 -20.16 -8.38 -22.29
N ASP A 71 -21.02 -8.76 -23.23
CA ASP A 71 -21.53 -10.13 -23.36
C ASP A 71 -20.41 -11.14 -23.66
N GLU A 72 -19.46 -10.77 -24.54
CA GLU A 72 -18.31 -11.61 -24.87
C GLU A 72 -17.37 -11.82 -23.67
N ILE A 73 -17.20 -10.80 -22.82
CA ILE A 73 -16.40 -10.89 -21.59
C ILE A 73 -17.05 -11.87 -20.61
N ILE A 74 -18.37 -11.78 -20.44
CA ILE A 74 -19.15 -12.63 -19.54
C ILE A 74 -19.09 -14.08 -20.02
N GLU A 75 -19.35 -14.35 -21.30
CA GLU A 75 -19.31 -15.71 -21.84
C GLU A 75 -17.91 -16.31 -21.69
N ALA A 76 -16.86 -15.55 -22.00
CA ALA A 76 -15.48 -16.00 -21.82
C ALA A 76 -15.14 -16.31 -20.35
N ALA A 77 -15.75 -15.61 -19.38
CA ALA A 77 -15.57 -15.90 -17.96
C ALA A 77 -16.30 -17.19 -17.54
N ILE A 78 -17.52 -17.43 -18.06
CA ILE A 78 -18.29 -18.65 -17.80
C ILE A 78 -17.56 -19.88 -18.33
N VAL A 79 -17.03 -19.81 -19.56
CA VAL A 79 -16.26 -20.90 -20.17
C VAL A 79 -15.01 -21.21 -19.33
N ARG A 80 -14.25 -20.19 -18.91
CA ARG A 80 -13.08 -20.38 -18.03
C ARG A 80 -13.44 -21.06 -16.71
N LYS A 81 -14.56 -20.68 -16.09
CA LYS A 81 -15.02 -21.29 -14.84
C LYS A 81 -15.40 -22.77 -15.03
N LYS A 82 -16.11 -23.11 -16.11
CA LYS A 82 -16.48 -24.50 -16.43
C LYS A 82 -15.24 -25.37 -16.63
N ASN A 83 -14.25 -24.87 -17.39
CA ASN A 83 -13.01 -25.60 -17.66
C ASN A 83 -12.10 -25.80 -16.44
N ARG A 84 -12.26 -24.97 -15.39
CA ARG A 84 -11.50 -25.13 -14.13
C ARG A 84 -12.10 -26.17 -13.19
N ASN A 85 -13.38 -26.50 -13.39
CA ASN A 85 -14.14 -27.43 -12.55
C ASN A 85 -14.36 -28.80 -13.22
N ALA A 86 -13.88 -28.98 -14.45
CA ALA A 86 -13.83 -30.24 -15.18
C ALA A 86 -12.45 -30.87 -15.03
#